data_AF-A0AAX6FM52-F1
#
_entry.id   AF-A0AAX6FM52-F1
#
_cell.length_a   1.000
_cell.length_b   1.000
_cell.length_c   1.000
_cell.angle_alpha   90.00
_cell.angle_beta   90.00
_cell.angle_gamma   90.00
#
_symmetry.space_group_name_H-M   'P 1'
#
loop_
_entity.id
_entity.type
_entity.pdbx_description
1 polymer ?
#
loop_
_entity_poly.entity_id
_entity_poly.type
_entity_poly.pdbx_seq_one_letter_code
_entity_poly.pdbx_strand_id
1 'polypeptide(L)'
;MVLFFSYEMRHSLRCTESFMRENVMGELQHLQPEDETKRKMLEILKRFHSEDETNSDEEDESMLSEETIQKVIGNEIRVEDLSQEEIKQFQRAVASGELSKMIEPWNPWWKQRSAQRISLSPDGSRLIRPLHEQNESNLSEVPAGPENPLPPLSKLSQASPSPLLAVHLVDILYSYCFTLRLYNGDWHADPLGAATEVLTLSAVLSDDARPRLWPRH
;
A
#
# COMPACT_ATOMS: atom_id res chain seq x y z
N MET A 1 -37.11 -7.86 50.60
CA MET A 1 -37.45 -8.56 49.35
C MET A 1 -38.36 -7.66 48.53
N VAL A 2 -37.80 -6.80 47.69
CA VAL A 2 -38.34 -6.47 46.34
C VAL A 2 -37.14 -6.01 45.53
N LEU A 3 -36.83 -6.79 44.50
CA LEU A 3 -35.75 -6.57 43.55
C LEU A 3 -36.11 -5.38 42.67
N PHE A 4 -35.38 -4.27 42.76
CA PHE A 4 -35.41 -3.26 41.72
C PHE A 4 -34.61 -3.79 40.54
N PHE A 5 -35.33 -4.30 39.54
CA PHE A 5 -34.83 -4.53 38.20
C PHE A 5 -34.34 -3.19 37.64
N SER A 6 -33.02 -2.98 37.66
CA SER A 6 -32.38 -1.96 36.84
C SER A 6 -31.76 -2.71 35.66
N TYR A 7 -32.58 -2.93 34.63
CA TYR A 7 -32.11 -3.36 33.32
C TYR A 7 -32.10 -2.13 32.42
N GLU A 8 -31.21 -1.19 32.73
CA GLU A 8 -30.91 -0.07 31.86
C GLU A 8 -30.04 -0.59 30.71
N MET A 9 -30.62 -0.62 29.51
CA MET A 9 -29.98 -1.03 28.26
C MET A 9 -28.63 -0.33 28.10
N ARG A 10 -27.55 -1.08 28.32
CA ARG A 10 -26.20 -0.68 27.91
C ARG A 10 -26.10 -0.79 26.39
N HIS A 11 -26.58 0.21 25.65
CA HIS A 11 -26.13 0.43 24.28
C HIS A 11 -24.64 0.81 24.36
N SER A 12 -23.78 -0.17 24.10
CA SER A 12 -22.35 0.08 24.01
C SER A 12 -22.07 1.08 22.88
N LEU A 13 -21.03 1.90 23.00
CA LEU A 13 -20.50 2.74 21.91
C LEU A 13 -20.32 1.96 20.59
N ARG A 14 -20.19 0.64 20.69
CA ARG A 14 -20.13 -0.31 19.57
C ARG A 14 -21.44 -0.42 18.79
N CYS A 15 -22.60 -0.23 19.43
CA CYS A 15 -23.91 -0.22 18.76
C CYS A 15 -24.13 1.08 17.98
N THR A 16 -23.74 2.22 18.53
CA THR A 16 -23.81 3.51 17.81
C THR A 16 -22.79 3.57 16.67
N GLU A 17 -21.59 3.01 16.86
CA GLU A 17 -20.61 2.85 15.78
C GLU A 17 -21.12 1.91 14.70
N SER A 18 -21.66 0.74 15.06
CA SER A 18 -22.19 -0.22 14.07
C SER A 18 -23.37 0.34 13.30
N PHE A 19 -24.28 1.05 13.97
CA PHE A 19 -25.41 1.70 13.31
C PHE A 19 -24.96 2.85 12.41
N MET A 20 -24.06 3.73 12.86
CA MET A 20 -23.53 4.79 12.01
C MET A 20 -22.72 4.23 10.84
N ARG A 21 -21.96 3.15 11.06
CA ARG A 21 -21.25 2.43 10.01
C ARG A 21 -22.24 1.84 9.01
N GLU A 22 -23.27 1.13 9.45
CA GLU A 22 -24.30 0.57 8.56
C GLU A 22 -25.05 1.65 7.81
N ASN A 23 -25.35 2.79 8.45
CA ASN A 23 -26.01 3.92 7.81
C ASN A 23 -25.10 4.61 6.79
N VAL A 24 -23.83 4.83 7.11
CA VAL A 24 -22.83 5.40 6.19
C VAL A 24 -22.52 4.43 5.05
N MET A 25 -22.41 3.13 5.32
CA MET A 25 -22.22 2.10 4.29
C MET A 25 -23.45 1.97 3.39
N GLY A 26 -24.66 2.12 3.93
CA GLY A 26 -25.91 2.15 3.16
C GLY A 26 -25.99 3.38 2.25
N GLU A 27 -25.67 4.56 2.76
CA GLU A 27 -25.57 5.79 1.95
C GLU A 27 -24.46 5.67 0.89
N LEU A 28 -23.30 5.09 1.23
CA LEU A 28 -22.22 4.85 0.26
C LEU A 28 -22.60 3.84 -0.83
N GLN A 29 -23.46 2.86 -0.54
CA GLN A 29 -24.03 1.97 -1.56
C GLN A 29 -24.99 2.72 -2.50
N HIS A 30 -25.74 3.71 -1.99
CA HIS A 30 -26.55 4.61 -2.80
C HIS A 30 -25.72 5.65 -3.58
N LEU A 31 -24.50 5.96 -3.10
CA LEU A 31 -23.50 6.79 -3.79
C LEU A 31 -22.60 6.01 -4.75
N GLN A 32 -22.81 4.71 -4.97
CA GLN A 32 -22.26 4.07 -6.16
C GLN A 32 -22.68 4.92 -7.36
N PRO A 33 -21.77 5.22 -8.31
CA PRO A 33 -22.13 6.10 -9.41
C PRO A 33 -23.37 5.53 -10.07
N GLU A 34 -24.44 6.31 -10.03
CA GLU A 34 -25.73 5.96 -10.64
C GLU A 34 -25.47 5.36 -12.01
N ASP A 35 -26.23 4.34 -12.38
CA ASP A 35 -26.08 3.62 -13.65
C ASP A 35 -26.07 4.61 -14.84
N GLU A 36 -26.75 5.75 -14.69
CA GLU A 36 -26.74 6.89 -15.60
C GLU A 36 -25.39 7.62 -15.67
N THR A 37 -24.72 7.86 -14.54
CA THR A 37 -23.38 8.48 -14.46
C THR A 37 -22.32 7.55 -15.07
N LYS A 38 -22.41 6.24 -14.80
CA LYS A 38 -21.54 5.24 -15.44
C LYS A 38 -21.75 5.21 -16.96
N ARG A 39 -23.00 5.25 -17.43
CA ARG A 39 -23.32 5.31 -18.87
C ARG A 39 -22.79 6.57 -19.54
N LYS A 40 -22.93 7.74 -18.90
CA LYS A 40 -22.36 9.00 -19.42
C LYS A 40 -20.83 8.94 -19.49
N MET A 41 -20.18 8.35 -18.49
CA MET A 41 -18.72 8.17 -18.49
C MET A 41 -18.26 7.19 -19.59
N LEU A 42 -18.99 6.09 -19.80
CA LEU A 42 -18.77 5.17 -20.93
C LEU A 42 -18.92 5.88 -22.27
N GLU A 43 -19.95 6.71 -22.42
CA GLU A 43 -20.21 7.46 -23.64
C GLU A 43 -19.09 8.47 -23.93
N ILE A 44 -18.58 9.17 -22.90
CA ILE A 44 -17.44 10.08 -23.02
C ILE A 44 -16.17 9.34 -23.42
N LEU A 45 -15.86 8.20 -22.79
CA LEU A 45 -14.67 7.41 -23.09
C LEU A 45 -14.71 6.81 -24.50
N LYS A 46 -15.87 6.28 -24.91
CA LYS A 46 -16.10 5.81 -26.29
C LYS A 46 -15.92 6.93 -27.30
N ARG A 47 -16.49 8.11 -27.02
CA ARG A 47 -16.38 9.27 -27.90
C ARG A 47 -14.94 9.73 -28.05
N PHE A 48 -14.19 9.80 -26.95
CA PHE A 48 -12.78 10.19 -26.96
C PHE A 48 -11.95 9.21 -27.82
N HIS A 49 -12.13 7.90 -27.62
CA HIS A 49 -11.49 6.89 -28.45
C HIS A 49 -11.86 6.98 -29.94
N SER A 50 -13.12 7.28 -30.27
CA SER A 50 -13.55 7.46 -31.66
C SER A 50 -13.05 8.75 -32.32
N GLU A 51 -12.77 9.80 -31.53
CA GLU A 51 -12.24 11.05 -32.06
C GLU A 51 -10.73 10.91 -32.40
N ASP A 52 -9.98 10.10 -31.64
CA ASP A 52 -8.58 9.76 -31.94
C ASP A 52 -8.41 8.92 -33.24
N GLU A 53 -9.43 8.16 -33.67
CA GLU A 53 -9.44 7.43 -34.96
C GLU A 53 -9.32 8.37 -36.18
N THR A 54 -9.73 9.63 -36.07
CA THR A 54 -9.78 10.55 -37.23
C THR A 54 -8.50 11.35 -37.45
N ASN A 55 -7.51 11.21 -36.58
CA ASN A 55 -6.26 11.98 -36.61
C ASN A 55 -5.00 11.13 -36.86
N SER A 56 -5.15 9.79 -36.92
CA SER A 56 -4.05 8.86 -37.17
C SER A 56 -4.29 8.09 -38.47
N ASP A 57 -3.56 8.44 -39.53
CA ASP A 57 -3.48 7.66 -40.79
C ASP A 57 -2.60 6.38 -40.63
N GLU A 58 -2.26 5.99 -39.40
CA GLU A 58 -1.61 4.71 -39.09
C GLU A 58 -2.67 3.71 -38.60
N GLU A 59 -3.11 2.86 -39.54
CA GLU A 59 -3.97 1.69 -39.29
C GLU A 59 -3.40 0.86 -38.11
N ASP A 60 -4.22 0.63 -37.07
CA ASP A 60 -4.03 -0.23 -35.89
C ASP A 60 -3.44 0.34 -34.56
N GLU A 61 -3.41 1.66 -34.34
CA GLU A 61 -3.06 2.21 -33.01
C GLU A 61 -4.27 2.78 -32.23
N SER A 62 -4.61 2.12 -31.10
CA SER A 62 -5.30 2.69 -29.92
C SER A 62 -6.78 2.37 -29.58
N MET A 63 -7.42 1.32 -30.11
CA MET A 63 -8.71 0.89 -29.53
C MET A 63 -8.55 -0.15 -28.42
N LEU A 64 -8.85 0.27 -27.19
CA LEU A 64 -9.28 -0.67 -26.14
C LEU A 64 -10.63 -1.27 -26.54
N SER A 65 -10.82 -2.55 -26.25
CA SER A 65 -12.08 -3.22 -26.54
C SER A 65 -13.22 -2.62 -25.71
N GLU A 66 -14.45 -2.61 -26.24
CA GLU A 66 -15.61 -2.11 -25.51
C GLU A 66 -15.85 -2.88 -24.20
N GLU A 67 -15.49 -4.17 -24.18
CA GLU A 67 -15.52 -5.01 -22.98
C GLU A 67 -14.51 -4.52 -21.93
N THR A 68 -13.29 -4.20 -22.35
CA THR A 68 -12.25 -3.62 -21.49
C THR A 68 -12.74 -2.30 -20.89
N ILE A 69 -13.27 -1.39 -21.71
CA ILE A 69 -13.78 -0.08 -21.29
C ILE A 69 -14.91 -0.22 -20.26
N GLN A 70 -15.82 -1.17 -20.45
CA GLN A 70 -16.88 -1.44 -19.46
C GLN A 70 -16.33 -1.96 -18.14
N LYS A 71 -15.26 -2.77 -18.16
CA LYS A 71 -14.60 -3.26 -16.94
C LYS A 71 -13.86 -2.15 -16.18
N VAL A 72 -13.21 -1.20 -16.88
CA VAL A 72 -12.46 -0.07 -16.26
C VAL A 72 -13.33 0.69 -15.26
N ILE A 73 -14.58 0.96 -15.64
CA ILE A 73 -15.49 1.82 -14.86
C ILE A 73 -16.11 1.06 -13.68
N GLY A 74 -16.12 -0.27 -13.76
CA GLY A 74 -16.78 -1.14 -12.78
C GLY A 74 -15.85 -1.74 -11.73
N ASN A 75 -14.58 -1.99 -12.06
CA ASN A 75 -13.68 -2.78 -11.23
C ASN A 75 -12.19 -2.56 -11.54
N GLU A 76 -11.33 -3.13 -10.69
CA GLU A 76 -9.89 -3.26 -10.92
C GLU A 76 -9.62 -4.23 -12.10
N ILE A 77 -8.94 -3.73 -13.15
CA ILE A 77 -8.60 -4.51 -14.34
C ILE A 77 -7.32 -5.28 -14.10
N ARG A 78 -7.31 -6.55 -14.50
CA ARG A 78 -6.09 -7.36 -14.52
C ARG A 78 -5.55 -7.49 -15.93
N VAL A 79 -4.26 -7.81 -16.03
CA VAL A 79 -3.61 -8.02 -17.34
C VAL A 79 -4.26 -9.19 -18.08
N GLU A 80 -4.81 -10.18 -17.37
CA GLU A 80 -5.52 -11.31 -17.97
C GLU A 80 -6.87 -10.96 -18.59
N ASP A 81 -7.43 -9.78 -18.26
CA ASP A 81 -8.70 -9.31 -18.82
C ASP A 81 -8.54 -8.64 -20.19
N LEU A 82 -7.29 -8.41 -20.63
CA LEU A 82 -6.95 -7.76 -21.88
C LEU A 82 -6.79 -8.78 -23.02
N SER A 83 -7.18 -8.39 -24.22
CA SER A 83 -6.88 -9.11 -25.46
C SER A 83 -5.38 -9.16 -25.75
N GLN A 84 -4.95 -10.08 -26.62
CA GLN A 84 -3.54 -10.21 -26.99
C GLN A 84 -3.03 -8.97 -27.73
N GLU A 85 -3.91 -8.30 -28.47
CA GLU A 85 -3.65 -7.08 -29.19
C GLU A 85 -3.41 -5.91 -28.22
N GLU A 86 -4.26 -5.75 -27.21
CA GLU A 86 -4.11 -4.74 -26.15
C GLU A 86 -2.84 -4.98 -25.32
N ILE A 87 -2.53 -6.24 -24.98
CA ILE A 87 -1.28 -6.57 -24.25
C ILE A 87 -0.06 -6.19 -25.08
N LYS A 88 -0.06 -6.46 -26.39
CA LYS A 88 1.05 -6.08 -27.28
C LYS A 88 1.21 -4.57 -27.39
N GLN A 89 0.10 -3.83 -27.49
CA GLN A 89 0.11 -2.37 -27.50
C GLN A 89 0.65 -1.81 -26.18
N PHE A 90 0.20 -2.34 -25.04
CA PHE A 90 0.73 -1.98 -23.73
C PHE A 90 2.24 -2.25 -23.64
N GLN A 91 2.70 -3.43 -24.06
CA GLN A 91 4.13 -3.77 -24.08
C GLN A 91 4.94 -2.85 -25.00
N ARG A 92 4.39 -2.43 -26.15
CA ARG A 92 5.03 -1.44 -27.03
C ARG A 92 5.15 -0.09 -26.33
N ALA A 93 4.11 0.37 -25.64
CA ALA A 93 4.12 1.61 -24.87
C ALA A 93 5.08 1.55 -23.66
N VAL A 94 5.23 0.38 -23.02
CA VAL A 94 6.26 0.13 -21.99
C VAL A 94 7.65 0.26 -22.62
N ALA A 95 7.90 -0.40 -23.76
CA ALA A 95 9.20 -0.43 -24.42
C ALA A 95 9.60 0.93 -25.02
N SER A 96 8.63 1.72 -25.50
CA SER A 96 8.85 3.08 -25.99
C SER A 96 9.12 4.08 -24.86
N GLY A 97 8.85 3.71 -23.60
CA GLY A 97 9.00 4.57 -22.44
C GLY A 97 7.91 5.64 -22.32
N GLU A 98 6.85 5.55 -23.13
CA GLU A 98 5.72 6.47 -23.07
C GLU A 98 5.01 6.42 -21.71
N LEU A 99 4.77 5.19 -21.20
CA LEU A 99 4.15 4.98 -19.90
C LEU A 99 4.99 5.55 -18.75
N SER A 100 6.31 5.63 -18.91
CA SER A 100 7.20 6.20 -17.90
C SER A 100 6.92 7.69 -17.64
N LYS A 101 6.29 8.41 -18.57
CA LYS A 101 5.94 9.82 -18.40
C LYS A 101 4.65 10.02 -17.59
N MET A 102 3.81 8.99 -17.53
CA MET A 102 2.53 9.02 -16.81
C MET A 102 2.65 8.61 -15.34
N ILE A 103 3.73 7.92 -14.98
CA ILE A 103 3.98 7.46 -13.63
C ILE A 103 4.79 8.52 -12.88
N GLU A 104 4.26 9.03 -11.78
CA GLU A 104 5.03 9.88 -10.88
C GLU A 104 6.01 9.00 -10.07
N PRO A 105 7.33 9.27 -10.16
CA PRO A 105 8.31 8.51 -9.42
C PRO A 105 8.18 8.83 -7.93
N TRP A 106 8.07 7.80 -7.11
CA TRP A 106 8.02 7.95 -5.67
C TRP A 106 9.32 8.58 -5.16
N ASN A 107 9.16 9.63 -4.35
CA ASN A 107 10.27 10.24 -3.65
C ASN A 107 10.42 9.57 -2.27
N PRO A 108 11.50 8.81 -2.04
CA PRO A 108 11.66 8.09 -0.79
C PRO A 108 11.66 9.00 0.43
N TRP A 109 10.93 8.60 1.48
CA TRP A 109 10.78 9.40 2.69
C TRP A 109 12.13 9.78 3.33
N TRP A 110 13.13 8.90 3.27
CA TRP A 110 14.47 9.16 3.81
C TRP A 110 15.26 10.23 3.05
N LYS A 111 14.84 10.62 1.84
CA LYS A 111 15.43 11.75 1.10
C LYS A 111 14.79 13.10 1.48
N GLN A 112 13.68 13.08 2.21
CA GLN A 112 12.93 14.29 2.53
C GLN A 112 13.55 15.03 3.73
N ARG A 113 13.28 16.35 3.81
CA ARG A 113 13.73 17.17 4.94
C ARG A 113 13.07 16.77 6.26
N SER A 114 11.86 16.21 6.22
CA SER A 114 11.15 15.64 7.37
C SER A 114 11.95 14.52 8.04
N ALA A 115 12.62 13.67 7.25
CA ALA A 115 13.45 12.58 7.76
C ALA A 115 14.72 13.07 8.47
N GLN A 116 15.30 14.20 8.06
CA GLN A 116 16.48 14.79 8.71
C GLN A 116 16.18 15.31 10.12
N ARG A 117 14.90 15.56 10.43
CA ARG A 117 14.45 16.03 11.74
C ARG A 117 14.15 14.89 12.71
N ILE A 118 14.30 13.63 12.29
CA ILE A 118 14.13 12.48 13.16
C ILE A 118 15.31 12.46 14.14
N SER A 119 15.00 12.58 15.43
CA SER A 119 15.96 12.37 16.52
C SER A 119 15.41 11.27 17.42
N LEU A 120 16.23 10.26 17.68
CA LEU A 120 15.90 9.11 18.52
C LEU A 120 16.71 9.18 19.81
N SER A 121 16.09 8.83 20.93
CA SER A 121 16.78 8.64 22.20
C SER A 121 17.54 7.32 22.23
N PRO A 122 18.44 7.11 23.21
CA PRO A 122 19.19 5.86 23.36
C PRO A 122 18.32 4.60 23.51
N ASP A 123 17.04 4.76 23.88
CA ASP A 123 16.04 3.70 24.00
C ASP A 123 15.21 3.50 22.71
N GLY A 124 15.53 4.20 21.63
CA GLY A 124 14.85 4.11 20.34
C GLY A 124 13.53 4.88 20.24
N SER A 125 13.10 5.58 21.29
CA SER A 125 11.89 6.41 21.22
C SER A 125 12.14 7.73 20.48
N ARG A 126 11.11 8.26 19.81
CA ARG A 126 11.23 9.50 19.01
C ARG A 126 11.22 10.73 19.93
N LEU A 127 12.34 11.45 19.98
CA LEU A 127 12.52 12.63 20.84
C LEU A 127 11.75 13.86 20.34
N ILE A 128 11.56 13.98 19.04
CA ILE A 128 10.87 15.11 18.42
C ILE A 128 9.53 14.62 17.85
N ARG A 129 8.45 14.96 18.55
CA ARG A 129 7.07 14.81 18.06
C ARG A 129 6.61 16.16 17.50
N PRO A 130 6.14 16.23 16.24
CA PRO A 130 5.46 17.44 15.78
C PRO A 130 4.24 17.65 16.68
N LEU A 131 4.16 18.82 17.33
CA LEU A 131 2.97 19.23 18.05
C LEU A 131 1.94 19.66 17.01
N HIS A 132 0.95 18.79 16.77
CA HIS A 132 -0.30 19.09 16.09
C HIS A 132 -0.22 19.39 14.57
N GLU A 133 -0.57 18.40 13.76
CA GLU A 133 -1.26 18.66 12.50
C GLU A 133 -2.64 18.01 12.59
N GLN A 134 -3.66 18.83 12.93
CA GLN A 134 -5.05 18.57 12.57
C GLN A 134 -5.14 18.56 11.04
N ASN A 135 -4.68 17.47 10.44
CA ASN A 135 -4.91 17.07 9.06
C ASN A 135 -4.52 15.59 8.99
N GLU A 136 -5.44 14.74 9.45
CA GLU A 136 -5.39 13.26 9.32
C GLU A 136 -5.33 12.77 7.86
N SER A 137 -5.18 13.67 6.88
CA SER A 137 -5.22 13.41 5.45
C SER A 137 -3.88 13.55 4.74
N ASN A 138 -2.79 13.91 5.44
CA ASN A 138 -1.44 13.74 4.91
C ASN A 138 -0.77 12.66 5.73
N LEU A 139 -0.76 11.44 5.20
CA LEU A 139 0.14 10.38 5.64
C LEU A 139 1.49 11.03 5.91
N SER A 140 1.93 11.08 7.17
CA SER A 140 3.30 11.50 7.47
C SER A 140 4.19 10.55 6.66
N GLU A 141 4.77 11.02 5.56
CA GLU A 141 5.48 10.18 4.58
C GLU A 141 6.61 9.38 5.25
N VAL A 142 7.09 9.87 6.40
CA VAL A 142 8.00 9.19 7.30
C VAL A 142 7.24 8.20 8.19
N PRO A 143 7.57 6.90 8.14
CA PRO A 143 6.97 5.89 9.02
C PRO A 143 7.06 6.28 10.49
N ALA A 144 5.98 6.00 11.24
CA ALA A 144 5.98 6.20 12.68
C ALA A 144 7.02 5.28 13.35
N GLY A 145 7.88 5.88 14.18
CA GLY A 145 8.79 5.11 15.03
C GLY A 145 8.02 4.38 16.14
N PRO A 146 8.68 3.43 16.84
CA PRO A 146 8.04 2.70 17.93
C PRO A 146 7.54 3.65 19.03
N GLU A 147 6.30 3.44 19.47
CA GLU A 147 5.67 4.25 20.53
C GLU A 147 6.28 3.98 21.91
N ASN A 148 6.80 2.77 22.10
CA ASN A 148 7.41 2.30 23.33
C ASN A 148 8.93 2.16 23.16
N PRO A 149 9.71 2.42 24.22
CA PRO A 149 11.15 2.21 24.19
C PRO A 149 11.48 0.75 23.89
N LEU A 150 12.46 0.54 23.01
CA LEU A 150 12.92 -0.79 22.65
C LEU A 150 13.71 -1.39 23.82
N PRO A 151 13.43 -2.65 24.22
CA PRO A 151 14.20 -3.29 25.26
C PRO A 151 15.66 -3.46 24.80
N PRO A 152 16.65 -3.25 25.69
CA PRO A 152 18.04 -3.48 25.36
C PRO A 152 18.28 -4.94 24.98
N LEU A 153 19.19 -5.18 24.04
CA LEU A 153 19.50 -6.53 23.51
C LEU A 153 19.88 -7.53 24.62
N SER A 154 20.50 -7.06 25.70
CA SER A 154 20.86 -7.88 26.87
C SER A 154 19.67 -8.47 27.61
N LYS A 155 18.46 -7.89 27.45
CA LYS A 155 17.20 -8.46 27.98
C LYS A 155 16.56 -9.46 27.02
N LEU A 156 16.90 -9.41 25.73
CA LEU A 156 16.34 -10.28 24.70
C LEU A 156 17.16 -11.55 24.49
N SER A 157 18.47 -11.49 24.71
CA SER A 157 19.38 -12.64 24.58
C SER A 157 20.45 -12.63 25.66
N GLN A 158 20.78 -13.82 26.18
CA GLN A 158 21.93 -14.02 27.06
C GLN A 158 23.24 -14.17 26.30
N ALA A 159 23.20 -14.38 24.99
CA ALA A 159 24.37 -14.47 24.15
C ALA A 159 24.92 -13.08 23.81
N SER A 160 26.25 -12.96 23.73
CA SER A 160 26.88 -11.75 23.21
C SER A 160 26.43 -11.50 21.77
N PRO A 161 26.10 -10.25 21.40
CA PRO A 161 25.69 -9.93 20.04
C PRO A 161 26.78 -10.33 19.04
N SER A 162 26.36 -10.87 17.91
CA SER A 162 27.27 -11.27 16.84
C SER A 162 28.11 -10.07 16.37
N PRO A 163 29.42 -10.24 16.10
CA PRO A 163 30.24 -9.19 15.50
C PRO A 163 29.74 -8.76 14.11
N LEU A 164 28.89 -9.58 13.46
CA LEU A 164 28.30 -9.30 12.15
C LEU A 164 26.99 -8.51 12.22
N LEU A 165 26.52 -8.13 13.41
CA LEU A 165 25.24 -7.44 13.57
C LEU A 165 25.13 -6.15 12.71
N ALA A 166 26.22 -5.40 12.58
CA ALA A 166 26.26 -4.22 11.73
C ALA A 166 26.10 -4.57 10.23
N VAL A 167 26.67 -5.69 9.79
CA VAL A 167 26.52 -6.20 8.42
C VAL A 167 25.09 -6.69 8.17
N HIS A 168 24.48 -7.32 9.18
CA HIS A 168 23.08 -7.76 9.10
C HIS A 168 22.14 -6.57 8.91
N LEU A 169 22.41 -5.44 9.58
CA LEU A 169 21.62 -4.22 9.41
C LEU A 169 21.72 -3.69 7.98
N VAL A 170 22.91 -3.72 7.37
CA VAL A 170 23.09 -3.28 5.97
C VAL A 170 22.29 -4.15 5.01
N ASP A 171 22.29 -5.47 5.20
CA ASP A 171 21.49 -6.42 4.41
C ASP A 171 19.98 -6.10 4.50
N ILE A 172 19.46 -5.93 5.71
CA ILE A 172 18.04 -5.61 5.94
C ILE A 172 17.67 -4.23 5.37
N LEU A 173 18.54 -3.22 5.54
CA LEU A 173 18.29 -1.89 4.99
C LEU A 173 18.29 -1.89 3.46
N TYR A 174 19.19 -2.66 2.84
CA TYR A 174 19.23 -2.82 1.40
C TYR A 174 17.95 -3.47 0.88
N SER A 175 17.52 -4.61 1.46
CA SER A 175 16.30 -5.30 1.05
C SER A 175 15.08 -4.40 1.19
N TYR A 176 14.91 -3.70 2.32
CA TYR A 176 13.85 -2.72 2.51
C TYR A 176 13.88 -1.60 1.46
N CYS A 177 15.04 -1.01 1.22
CA CYS A 177 15.24 0.08 0.26
C CYS A 177 14.99 -0.35 -1.19
N PHE A 178 15.30 -1.60 -1.52
CA PHE A 178 15.06 -2.17 -2.83
C PHE A 178 13.58 -2.44 -3.03
N THR A 179 12.93 -3.15 -2.10
CA THR A 179 11.50 -3.48 -2.19
C THR A 179 10.66 -2.21 -2.31
N LEU A 180 10.89 -1.18 -1.48
CA LEU A 180 10.11 0.06 -1.62
C LEU A 180 10.33 0.77 -2.96
N ARG A 181 11.51 0.66 -3.58
CA ARG A 181 11.72 1.21 -4.92
C ARG A 181 11.03 0.37 -5.99
N LEU A 182 11.05 -0.95 -5.86
CA LEU A 182 10.38 -1.87 -6.77
C LEU A 182 8.87 -1.59 -6.83
N TYR A 183 8.28 -1.32 -5.67
CA TYR A 183 6.86 -1.00 -5.52
C TYR A 183 6.54 0.49 -5.67
N ASN A 184 7.50 1.33 -6.10
CA ASN A 184 7.33 2.79 -6.20
C ASN A 184 6.67 3.40 -4.94
N GLY A 185 7.11 2.98 -3.76
CA GLY A 185 6.59 3.42 -2.46
C GLY A 185 5.30 2.75 -2.00
N ASP A 186 4.52 2.14 -2.90
CA ASP A 186 3.22 1.53 -2.61
C ASP A 186 3.31 0.00 -2.50
N TRP A 187 3.91 -0.45 -1.41
CA TRP A 187 3.95 -1.88 -1.07
C TRP A 187 2.58 -2.42 -0.63
N HIS A 188 1.60 -1.54 -0.34
CA HIS A 188 0.26 -1.96 0.07
C HIS A 188 -0.55 -2.54 -1.09
N ALA A 189 -0.20 -2.20 -2.33
CA ALA A 189 -0.79 -2.78 -3.53
C ALA A 189 -0.61 -4.32 -3.59
N ASP A 190 0.52 -4.84 -3.11
CA ASP A 190 0.77 -6.28 -2.96
C ASP A 190 1.68 -6.55 -1.74
N PRO A 191 1.08 -6.61 -0.53
CA PRO A 191 1.83 -6.78 0.70
C PRO A 191 2.55 -8.13 0.78
N LEU A 192 1.97 -9.16 0.18
CA LEU A 192 2.52 -10.52 0.22
C LEU A 192 3.73 -10.64 -0.70
N GLY A 193 3.66 -10.12 -1.93
CA GLY A 193 4.81 -10.07 -2.81
C GLY A 193 5.91 -9.16 -2.26
N ALA A 194 5.56 -8.01 -1.69
CA ALA A 194 6.55 -7.12 -1.06
C ALA A 194 7.30 -7.82 0.09
N ALA A 195 6.58 -8.54 0.96
CA ALA A 195 7.19 -9.34 2.02
C ALA A 195 8.07 -10.48 1.46
N THR A 196 7.59 -11.14 0.41
CA THR A 196 8.34 -12.22 -0.27
C THR A 196 9.65 -11.70 -0.87
N GLU A 197 9.63 -10.53 -1.50
CA GLU A 197 10.83 -9.87 -2.04
C GLU A 197 11.84 -9.55 -0.93
N VAL A 198 11.40 -8.96 0.18
CA VAL A 198 12.28 -8.68 1.33
C VAL A 198 12.95 -9.96 1.85
N LEU A 199 12.18 -11.04 2.00
CA LEU A 199 12.68 -12.33 2.48
C LEU A 199 13.60 -13.01 1.46
N THR A 200 13.34 -12.85 0.17
CA THR A 200 14.16 -13.45 -0.90
C THR A 200 15.50 -12.74 -1.03
N LEU A 201 15.52 -11.42 -0.85
CA LEU A 201 16.71 -10.59 -0.97
C LEU A 201 17.59 -10.63 0.29
N SER A 202 16.99 -10.68 1.47
CA SER A 202 17.73 -10.64 2.73
C SER A 202 18.18 -12.03 3.15
N ALA A 203 19.49 -12.26 3.07
CA ALA A 203 20.09 -13.48 3.61
C ALA A 203 19.80 -13.61 5.11
N VAL A 204 19.82 -12.49 5.84
CA VAL A 204 19.59 -12.47 7.29
C VAL A 204 18.18 -12.92 7.65
N LEU A 205 17.17 -12.39 6.96
CA LEU A 205 15.76 -12.70 7.27
C LEU A 205 15.35 -14.07 6.73
N SER A 206 15.99 -14.55 5.65
CA SER A 206 15.70 -15.86 5.06
C SER A 206 16.25 -17.04 5.88
N ASP A 207 17.38 -16.87 6.57
CA ASP A 207 18.12 -17.99 7.18
C ASP A 207 17.52 -18.45 8.53
N ASP A 208 16.77 -17.57 9.21
CA ASP A 208 16.07 -17.87 10.48
C ASP A 208 14.72 -18.61 10.30
N ALA A 209 14.27 -18.86 9.06
CA ALA A 209 13.09 -19.66 8.77
C ALA A 209 13.26 -21.17 9.09
N ARG A 210 14.46 -21.60 9.47
CA ARG A 210 14.72 -22.99 9.92
C ARG A 210 14.74 -23.01 11.45
N PRO A 211 13.68 -23.52 12.12
CA PRO A 211 13.74 -23.71 13.56
C PRO A 211 14.90 -24.64 13.87
N ARG A 212 15.99 -24.10 14.44
CA ARG A 212 17.10 -24.89 14.93
C ARG A 212 16.58 -25.69 16.12
N LEU A 213 16.18 -26.92 15.86
CA LEU A 213 15.90 -27.92 16.89
C LEU A 213 17.19 -28.09 17.71
N TRP A 214 17.27 -27.43 18.86
CA TRP A 214 18.36 -27.62 19.79
C TRP A 214 18.35 -29.08 20.26
N PRO A 215 19.46 -29.83 20.19
CA PRO A 215 19.52 -31.18 20.75
C PRO A 215 19.40 -31.06 22.27
N ARG A 216 18.36 -31.68 22.84
CA ARG A 216 18.28 -31.86 24.29
C ARG A 216 19.45 -32.76 24.71
N HIS A 217 20.35 -32.24 25.52
CA HIS A 217 21.29 -33.01 26.34
C HIS A 217 20.91 -32.85 27.80
#